data_AF-A0A7K3DBZ6-F1
#
_entry.id   AF-A0A7K3DBZ6-F1
#
_cell.length_a   1.000
_cell.length_b   1.000
_cell.length_c   1.000
_cell.angle_alpha   90.00
_cell.angle_beta   90.00
_cell.angle_gamma   90.00
#
_symmetry.space_group_name_H-M   'P 1'
#
loop_
_entity.id
_entity.type
_entity.pdbx_description
1 polymer ?
#
loop_
_entity_poly.entity_id
_entity_poly.type
_entity_poly.pdbx_seq_one_letter_code
_entity_poly.pdbx_strand_id
1 'polypeptide(L)'
;AAADRGAMFDPSAVFYMDKLVTGPEAADYVDINAPVSVNIRRVAKAKNSSPEDVTVMILDRPRHEGIVKEIRETGARIKFISDGDVAGSVMAVREGTGVDLLMGIGGTPEGIISA
;
A
#
# COMPACT_ATOMS: atom_id res chain seq x y z
N ALA A 1 15.83 -2.45 10.06
CA ALA A 1 16.63 -2.38 8.82
C ALA A 1 18.04 -1.90 9.17
N ALA A 2 19.03 -2.19 8.32
CA ALA A 2 20.37 -1.60 8.39
C ALA A 2 20.75 -1.07 7.00
N ALA A 3 21.36 0.10 6.93
CA ALA A 3 21.76 0.77 5.69
C ALA A 3 23.01 1.62 5.94
N ASP A 4 23.61 2.14 4.87
CA ASP A 4 24.74 3.05 4.96
C ASP A 4 24.39 4.32 5.76
N ARG A 5 25.40 4.92 6.41
CA ARG A 5 25.20 6.12 7.22
C ARG A 5 24.59 7.24 6.37
N GLY A 6 23.42 7.73 6.79
CA GLY A 6 22.70 8.81 6.12
C GLY A 6 21.81 8.36 4.95
N ALA A 7 21.72 7.07 4.65
CA ALA A 7 20.87 6.55 3.58
C ALA A 7 19.40 6.38 3.98
N MET A 8 19.08 6.41 5.28
CA MET A 8 17.69 6.39 5.77
C MET A 8 17.15 7.82 5.88
N PHE A 9 15.89 7.99 5.49
CA PHE A 9 15.19 9.26 5.62
C PHE A 9 15.05 9.68 7.09
N ASP A 10 14.90 10.98 7.36
CA ASP A 10 14.69 11.50 8.72
C ASP A 10 13.28 11.17 9.22
N PRO A 11 13.13 10.28 10.22
CA PRO A 11 11.82 9.88 10.74
C PRO A 11 11.14 10.97 11.57
N SER A 12 11.87 12.01 11.99
CA SER A 12 11.33 13.10 12.83
C SER A 12 10.69 14.24 12.05
N ALA A 13 10.86 14.26 10.72
CA ALA A 13 10.35 15.31 9.86
C ALA A 13 8.81 15.40 9.87
N VAL A 14 8.12 14.25 9.87
CA VAL A 14 6.66 14.14 9.94
C VAL A 14 6.26 12.84 10.65
N PHE A 15 5.19 12.86 11.43
CA PHE A 15 4.73 11.69 12.17
C PHE A 15 4.04 10.63 11.28
N TYR A 16 3.38 11.07 10.22
CA TYR A 16 2.59 10.21 9.34
C TYR A 16 2.99 10.40 7.88
N MET A 17 2.88 9.32 7.12
CA MET A 17 3.17 9.24 5.70
C MET A 17 2.04 8.48 5.01
N ASP A 18 1.60 8.99 3.86
CA ASP A 18 0.75 8.23 2.95
C ASP A 18 1.60 7.21 2.18
N LYS A 19 1.10 5.97 2.07
CA LYS A 19 1.85 4.82 1.57
C LYS A 19 1.08 4.17 0.43
N LEU A 20 1.84 3.76 -0.58
CA LEU A 20 1.37 2.95 -1.71
C LEU A 20 2.46 1.93 -2.01
N VAL A 21 2.17 0.66 -1.75
CA VAL A 21 3.13 -0.43 -1.89
C VAL A 21 2.52 -1.54 -2.72
N THR A 22 3.27 -2.08 -3.68
CA THR A 22 2.87 -3.21 -4.52
C THR A 22 4.10 -4.04 -4.92
N GLY A 23 3.87 -5.23 -5.47
CA GLY A 23 4.91 -6.11 -5.98
C GLY A 23 5.60 -5.62 -7.26
N PRO A 24 6.76 -6.20 -7.61
CA PRO A 24 7.57 -5.79 -8.76
C PRO A 24 6.82 -5.81 -10.09
N GLU A 25 5.83 -6.69 -10.25
CA GLU A 25 4.97 -6.80 -11.42
C GLU A 25 4.19 -5.51 -11.73
N ALA A 26 3.88 -4.71 -10.70
CA ALA A 26 3.06 -3.51 -10.85
C ALA A 26 3.79 -2.21 -10.45
N ALA A 27 5.02 -2.30 -9.93
CA ALA A 27 5.76 -1.18 -9.33
C ALA A 27 5.92 0.02 -10.27
N ASP A 28 6.22 -0.21 -11.55
CA ASP A 28 6.42 0.85 -12.55
C ASP A 28 5.12 1.54 -13.01
N TYR A 29 3.95 1.05 -12.58
CA TYR A 29 2.65 1.55 -13.05
C TYR A 29 1.89 2.32 -11.97
N VAL A 30 2.23 2.18 -10.69
CA VAL A 30 1.52 2.85 -9.60
C VAL A 30 2.01 4.27 -9.37
N ASP A 31 1.12 5.16 -8.93
CA ASP A 31 1.41 6.57 -8.64
C ASP A 31 0.58 7.03 -7.45
N ILE A 32 1.23 7.45 -6.37
CA ILE A 32 0.57 7.86 -5.13
C ILE A 32 -0.29 9.13 -5.30
N ASN A 33 0.00 9.94 -6.34
CA ASN A 33 -0.80 11.14 -6.64
C ASN A 33 -2.02 10.84 -7.52
N ALA A 34 -2.10 9.63 -8.09
CA ALA A 34 -3.25 9.21 -8.87
C ALA A 34 -4.40 8.77 -7.94
N PRO A 35 -5.67 8.92 -8.38
CA PRO A 35 -6.81 8.38 -7.63
C PRO A 35 -6.66 6.90 -7.31
N VAL A 36 -7.19 6.44 -6.16
CA VAL A 36 -7.09 5.06 -5.70
C VAL A 36 -7.56 4.08 -6.79
N SER A 37 -8.67 4.43 -7.44
CA SER A 37 -9.24 3.61 -8.51
C SER A 37 -8.33 3.43 -9.73
N VAL A 38 -7.46 4.40 -10.02
CA VAL A 38 -6.49 4.30 -11.11
C VAL A 38 -5.40 3.31 -10.75
N ASN A 39 -4.86 3.37 -9.53
CA ASN A 39 -3.85 2.44 -9.06
C ASN A 39 -4.36 1.00 -9.07
N ILE A 40 -5.57 0.75 -8.54
CA ILE A 40 -6.18 -0.58 -8.55
C ILE A 40 -6.30 -1.14 -9.98
N ARG A 41 -6.79 -0.35 -10.93
CA ARG A 41 -6.90 -0.78 -12.33
C ARG A 41 -5.54 -1.06 -12.98
N ARG A 42 -4.52 -0.27 -12.65
CA ARG A 42 -3.16 -0.46 -13.18
C ARG A 42 -2.52 -1.73 -12.61
N VAL A 43 -2.67 -1.99 -11.31
CA VAL A 43 -2.21 -3.23 -10.66
C VAL A 43 -2.93 -4.45 -11.26
N ALA A 44 -4.27 -4.39 -11.38
CA ALA A 44 -5.04 -5.46 -12.02
C ALA A 44 -4.54 -5.76 -13.44
N LYS A 45 -4.35 -4.71 -14.25
CA LYS A 45 -3.84 -4.85 -15.62
C LYS A 45 -2.43 -5.44 -15.66
N ALA A 46 -1.54 -4.99 -14.80
CA ALA A 46 -0.17 -5.50 -14.71
C ALA A 46 -0.13 -6.99 -14.31
N LYS A 47 -1.08 -7.41 -13.47
CA LYS A 47 -1.27 -8.81 -13.04
C LYS A 47 -2.10 -9.66 -14.00
N ASN A 48 -2.56 -9.09 -15.12
CA ASN A 48 -3.48 -9.73 -16.05
C ASN A 48 -4.75 -10.28 -15.36
N SER A 49 -5.29 -9.50 -14.41
CA SER A 49 -6.49 -9.81 -13.62
C SER A 49 -7.53 -8.69 -13.73
N SER A 50 -8.66 -8.86 -13.07
CA SER A 50 -9.69 -7.81 -12.92
C SER A 50 -9.48 -6.98 -11.65
N PRO A 51 -10.06 -5.78 -11.54
CA PRO A 51 -10.07 -5.00 -10.29
C PRO A 51 -10.64 -5.77 -9.09
N GLU A 52 -11.62 -6.65 -9.32
CA GLU A 52 -12.27 -7.46 -8.29
C GLU A 52 -11.33 -8.53 -7.70
N ASP A 53 -10.32 -8.94 -8.45
CA ASP A 53 -9.29 -9.88 -7.99
C ASP A 53 -8.26 -9.21 -7.09
N VAL A 54 -8.12 -7.87 -7.15
CA VAL A 54 -7.13 -7.12 -6.38
C VAL A 54 -7.52 -7.06 -4.90
N THR A 55 -6.59 -7.40 -4.01
CA THR A 55 -6.75 -7.26 -2.56
C THR A 55 -5.87 -6.13 -2.03
N VAL A 56 -6.51 -5.10 -1.47
CA VAL A 56 -5.86 -3.95 -0.84
C VAL A 56 -5.85 -4.14 0.68
N MET A 57 -4.67 -4.11 1.27
CA MET A 57 -4.48 -4.06 2.72
C MET A 57 -4.44 -2.62 3.22
N ILE A 58 -5.16 -2.35 4.31
CA ILE A 58 -5.26 -1.00 4.89
C ILE A 58 -5.44 -1.06 6.41
N LEU A 59 -4.86 -0.10 7.13
CA LEU A 59 -5.08 0.03 8.58
C LEU A 59 -6.55 0.40 8.85
N ASP A 60 -7.19 -0.30 9.78
CA ASP A 60 -8.55 -0.01 10.22
C ASP A 60 -8.56 1.22 11.12
N ARG A 61 -8.77 2.39 10.51
CA ARG A 61 -8.75 3.70 11.17
C ARG A 61 -9.78 4.62 10.54
N PRO A 62 -10.45 5.51 11.31
CA PRO A 62 -11.42 6.45 10.77
C PRO A 62 -10.87 7.35 9.63
N ARG A 63 -9.58 7.70 9.70
CA ARG A 63 -8.89 8.49 8.65
C ARG A 63 -8.85 7.82 7.27
N HIS A 64 -9.14 6.51 7.18
CA HIS A 64 -9.12 5.75 5.93
C HIS A 64 -10.50 5.51 5.32
N GLU A 65 -11.58 6.01 5.93
CA GLU A 65 -12.94 5.80 5.40
C GLU A 65 -13.12 6.26 3.95
N GLY A 66 -12.47 7.37 3.57
CA GLY A 66 -12.47 7.87 2.18
C GLY A 66 -11.80 6.89 1.21
N ILE A 67 -10.58 6.46 1.53
CA ILE A 67 -9.83 5.47 0.73
C ILE A 67 -10.59 4.15 0.65
N VAL A 68 -11.14 3.67 1.77
CA VAL A 68 -11.96 2.43 1.84
C VAL A 68 -13.16 2.53 0.91
N LYS A 69 -13.84 3.68 0.87
CA LYS A 69 -14.97 3.91 -0.02
C LYS A 69 -14.54 3.81 -1.49
N GLU A 70 -13.46 4.50 -1.87
CA GLU A 70 -12.93 4.45 -3.24
C GLU A 70 -12.51 3.03 -3.65
N ILE A 71 -11.87 2.27 -2.75
CA ILE A 71 -11.51 0.87 -3.02
C ILE A 71 -12.78 0.04 -3.29
N ARG A 72 -13.81 0.16 -2.45
CA ARG A 72 -15.09 -0.57 -2.62
C ARG A 72 -15.77 -0.23 -3.93
N GLU A 73 -15.74 1.03 -4.36
CA GLU A 73 -16.32 1.47 -5.64
C GLU A 73 -15.63 0.83 -6.87
N THR A 74 -14.39 0.35 -6.73
CA THR A 74 -13.72 -0.41 -7.81
C THR A 74 -14.08 -1.90 -7.87
N GLY A 75 -14.71 -2.44 -6.82
CA GLY A 75 -14.93 -3.88 -6.66
C GLY A 75 -13.77 -4.66 -6.02
N ALA A 76 -12.62 -4.01 -5.80
CA ALA A 76 -11.48 -4.64 -5.14
C ALA A 76 -11.78 -5.07 -3.70
N ARG A 77 -11.09 -6.13 -3.27
CA ARG A 77 -11.21 -6.70 -1.92
C ARG A 77 -10.39 -5.86 -0.93
N ILE A 78 -10.88 -5.75 0.30
CA ILE A 78 -10.19 -5.04 1.39
C ILE A 78 -9.81 -6.02 2.48
N LYS A 79 -8.55 -5.98 2.91
CA LYS A 79 -8.07 -6.66 4.10
C LYS A 79 -7.67 -5.63 5.15
N PHE A 80 -8.50 -5.52 6.19
CA PHE A 80 -8.20 -4.65 7.32
C PHE A 80 -7.12 -5.26 8.22
N ILE A 81 -6.24 -4.39 8.71
CA ILE A 81 -5.29 -4.72 9.77
C ILE A 81 -5.42 -3.71 10.92
N SER A 82 -5.36 -4.17 12.16
CA SER A 82 -5.41 -3.27 13.31
C SER A 82 -4.10 -2.51 13.46
N ASP A 83 -2.96 -3.17 13.24
CA ASP A 83 -1.62 -2.59 13.34
C ASP A 83 -0.66 -3.34 12.41
N GLY A 84 0.58 -2.82 12.26
CA GLY A 84 1.66 -3.52 11.56
C GLY A 84 1.65 -3.34 10.03
N ASP A 85 1.62 -2.11 9.55
CA ASP A 85 1.72 -1.79 8.12
C ASP A 85 3.10 -2.12 7.51
N VAL A 86 4.16 -2.28 8.32
CA VAL A 86 5.44 -2.86 7.87
C VAL A 86 5.24 -4.28 7.35
N ALA A 87 4.57 -5.13 8.14
CA ALA A 87 4.29 -6.50 7.74
C ALA A 87 3.33 -6.53 6.53
N GLY A 88 2.34 -5.62 6.52
CA GLY A 88 1.43 -5.47 5.38
C GLY A 88 2.15 -5.10 4.08
N SER A 89 3.17 -4.23 4.16
CA SER A 89 3.98 -3.84 3.00
C SER A 89 4.76 -5.02 2.44
N VAL A 90 5.39 -5.82 3.32
CA VAL A 90 6.07 -7.05 2.92
C VAL A 90 5.10 -8.06 2.30
N MET A 91 3.87 -8.17 2.82
CA MET A 91 2.85 -9.03 2.24
C MET A 91 2.46 -8.60 0.82
N ALA A 92 2.31 -7.29 0.57
CA ALA A 92 1.94 -6.77 -0.74
C ALA A 92 3.02 -6.99 -1.82
N VAL A 93 4.29 -7.10 -1.42
CA VAL A 93 5.42 -7.34 -2.33
C VAL A 93 5.65 -8.84 -2.58
N ARG A 94 5.26 -9.71 -1.63
CA ARG A 94 5.55 -11.14 -1.70
C ARG A 94 4.43 -11.91 -2.41
N GLU A 95 4.81 -12.74 -3.37
CA GLU A 95 3.88 -13.66 -4.05
C GLU A 95 3.21 -14.65 -3.08
N GLY A 96 1.97 -15.02 -3.40
CA GLY A 96 1.21 -16.06 -2.66
C GLY A 96 0.65 -15.63 -1.30
N THR A 97 0.75 -14.36 -0.92
CA THR A 97 0.19 -13.84 0.34
C THR A 97 -1.30 -13.50 0.24
N GLY A 98 -1.81 -13.36 -0.99
CA GLY A 98 -3.16 -12.88 -1.29
C GLY A 98 -3.35 -11.39 -1.04
N VAL A 99 -2.26 -10.61 -0.98
CA VAL A 99 -2.27 -9.15 -0.86
C VAL A 99 -1.55 -8.57 -2.07
N ASP A 100 -2.19 -7.65 -2.77
CA ASP A 100 -1.67 -7.08 -4.01
C ASP A 100 -1.17 -5.64 -3.84
N LEU A 101 -1.76 -4.94 -2.88
CA LEU A 101 -1.53 -3.54 -2.58
C LEU A 101 -1.59 -3.31 -1.08
N LEU A 102 -0.74 -2.43 -0.57
CA LEU A 102 -0.97 -1.73 0.69
C LEU A 102 -1.17 -0.24 0.38
N MET A 103 -2.23 0.35 0.94
CA MET A 103 -2.55 1.76 0.76
C MET A 103 -2.93 2.43 2.09
N GLY A 104 -2.64 3.73 2.18
CA GLY A 104 -3.14 4.62 3.23
C GLY A 104 -2.05 5.15 4.16
N ILE A 105 -2.51 5.89 5.16
CA ILE A 105 -1.67 6.68 6.07
C ILE A 105 -1.25 5.86 7.29
N GLY A 106 0.07 5.69 7.42
CA GLY A 106 0.73 5.02 8.53
C GLY A 106 1.87 5.86 9.11
N GLY A 107 2.58 5.32 10.10
CA GLY A 107 3.71 6.03 10.70
C GLY A 107 4.88 6.17 9.73
N THR A 108 5.55 7.32 9.75
CA THR A 108 6.72 7.59 8.91
C THR A 108 7.88 6.63 9.18
N PRO A 109 8.27 6.35 10.45
CA PRO A 109 9.37 5.42 10.73
C PRO A 109 9.13 4.03 10.12
N GLU A 110 7.89 3.53 10.20
CA GLU A 110 7.48 2.27 9.60
C GLU A 110 7.59 2.30 8.08
N GLY A 111 7.21 3.41 7.44
CA GLY A 111 7.36 3.59 6.00
C GLY A 111 8.82 3.52 5.55
N ILE A 112 9.73 4.13 6.32
CA ILE A 112 11.18 4.10 6.05
C ILE A 112 11.74 2.68 6.20
N ILE A 113 11.23 1.89 7.15
CA ILE A 113 11.66 0.49 7.33
C ILE A 113 11.12 -0.41 6.21
N SER A 114 9.98 -0.07 5.62
CA SER A 114 9.36 -0.83 4.53
C SER A 114 10.00 -0.60 3.16
N ALA A 115 10.69 0.53 2.97
CA ALA A 115 11.46 0.86 1.76
C ALA A 115 12.81 0.13 1.74
#